data_AF-A0AAU7A262-F1
#
_entry.id   AF-A0AAU7A262-F1
#
_cell.length_a   1.000
_cell.length_b   1.000
_cell.length_c   1.000
_cell.angle_alpha   90.00
_cell.angle_beta   90.00
_cell.angle_gamma   90.00
#
_symmetry.space_group_name_H-M   'P 1'
#
loop_
_entity.id
_entity.type
_entity.pdbx_description
1 polymer ?
#
loop_
_entity_poly.entity_id
_entity_poly.type
_entity_poly.pdbx_seq_one_letter_code
_entity_poly.pdbx_strand_id
1 'polypeptide(L)'
;MIETDTAGIVKRWSLGAEELFGYSARDAVGRKVDFIVPEHLREAHWAGFHRAMDEPVIKDLAADLPVLCADGAIRPFPGRLLVLSDGLGTALGAIAIYASEGTTGVHPFG
;
A
#
# COMPACT_ATOMS: atom_id res chain seq x y z
N MET A 1 -0.65 -9.16 0.51
CA MET A 1 -1.73 -8.30 1.02
C MET A 1 -1.25 -7.54 2.24
N ILE A 2 -1.57 -6.25 2.30
CA ILE A 2 -1.31 -5.34 3.41
C ILE A 2 -2.64 -4.71 3.81
N GLU A 3 -2.87 -4.53 5.10
CA GLU A 3 -3.99 -3.76 5.64
C GLU A 3 -3.45 -2.65 6.55
N THR A 4 -4.03 -1.46 6.45
CA THR A 4 -3.70 -0.30 7.28
C THR A 4 -4.96 0.31 7.87
N ASP A 5 -4.84 0.97 9.02
CA ASP A 5 -5.89 1.87 9.52
C ASP A 5 -5.84 3.24 8.80
N THR A 6 -6.73 4.16 9.18
CA THR A 6 -6.83 5.50 8.57
C THR A 6 -5.63 6.42 8.84
N ALA A 7 -4.72 6.05 9.75
CA ALA A 7 -3.45 6.76 9.96
C ALA A 7 -2.29 6.11 9.17
N GLY A 8 -2.60 5.08 8.37
CA GLY A 8 -1.64 4.31 7.59
C GLY A 8 -0.78 3.36 8.43
N ILE A 9 -1.21 3.05 9.67
CA ILE A 9 -0.54 2.07 10.52
C ILE A 9 -0.90 0.67 10.03
N VAL A 10 0.11 -0.14 9.73
CA VAL A 10 -0.06 -1.52 9.28
C VAL A 10 -0.74 -2.34 10.37
N LYS A 11 -1.93 -2.84 10.07
CA LYS A 11 -2.71 -3.75 10.92
C LYS A 11 -2.47 -5.20 10.56
N ARG A 12 -2.23 -5.48 9.27
CA ARG A 12 -1.94 -6.81 8.77
C ARG A 12 -0.87 -6.78 7.71
N TRP A 13 0.04 -7.74 7.81
CA TRP A 13 1.08 -8.01 6.85
C TRP A 13 1.04 -9.50 6.52
N SER A 14 0.66 -9.87 5.29
CA SER A 14 0.53 -11.28 4.90
C SER A 14 1.89 -11.92 4.61
N LEU A 15 1.96 -13.25 4.68
CA LEU A 15 3.15 -14.02 4.25
C LEU A 15 3.65 -13.61 2.85
N GLY A 16 2.76 -13.48 1.87
CA GLY A 16 3.16 -13.04 0.53
C GLY A 16 3.76 -11.62 0.48
N ALA A 17 3.44 -10.75 1.43
CA ALA A 17 4.10 -9.44 1.53
C ALA A 17 5.51 -9.57 2.16
N GLU A 18 5.70 -10.51 3.09
CA GLU A 18 7.04 -10.85 3.58
C GLU A 18 7.92 -11.39 2.46
N GLU A 19 7.38 -12.33 1.67
CA GLU A 19 8.09 -12.94 0.55
C GLU A 19 8.43 -11.92 -0.55
N LEU A 20 7.50 -11.02 -0.88
CA LEU A 20 7.72 -10.03 -1.93
C LEU A 20 8.67 -8.89 -1.53
N PHE A 21 8.55 -8.40 -0.29
CA PHE A 21 9.20 -7.16 0.12
C PHE A 21 10.36 -7.38 1.08
N GLY A 22 10.49 -8.56 1.67
CA GLY A 22 11.59 -8.93 2.58
C GLY A 22 11.44 -8.41 4.01
N TYR A 23 10.32 -7.76 4.35
CA TYR A 23 10.01 -7.34 5.73
C TYR A 23 9.13 -8.38 6.41
N SER A 24 9.48 -8.80 7.63
CA SER A 24 8.62 -9.70 8.41
C SER A 24 7.37 -8.98 8.92
N ALA A 25 6.29 -9.70 9.19
CA ALA A 25 5.11 -9.12 9.84
C ALA A 25 5.45 -8.52 11.22
N ARG A 26 6.42 -9.12 11.93
CA ARG A 26 6.92 -8.60 13.21
C ARG A 26 7.53 -7.21 13.06
N ASP A 27 8.23 -6.96 11.96
CA ASP A 27 8.86 -5.67 11.69
C ASP A 27 7.89 -4.68 11.06
N ALA A 28 6.80 -5.13 10.43
CA ALA A 28 5.86 -4.29 9.69
C ALA A 28 4.67 -3.81 10.53
N VAL A 29 4.03 -4.72 11.28
CA VAL A 29 2.78 -4.44 11.99
C VAL A 29 3.02 -3.39 13.09
N GLY A 30 2.12 -2.40 13.16
CA GLY A 30 2.21 -1.28 14.12
C GLY A 30 3.06 -0.10 13.66
N ARG A 31 3.69 -0.16 12.48
CA ARG A 31 4.40 0.97 11.87
C ARG A 31 3.55 1.62 10.78
N LYS A 32 3.86 2.87 10.44
CA LYS A 32 3.35 3.50 9.22
C LYS A 32 3.86 2.75 8.00
N VAL A 33 3.02 2.58 6.96
CA VAL A 33 3.37 1.80 5.76
C VAL A 33 4.46 2.44 4.88
N ASP A 34 4.84 3.69 5.13
CA ASP A 34 5.81 4.43 4.31
C ASP A 34 7.26 3.90 4.35
N PHE A 35 7.56 2.89 5.17
CA PHE A 35 8.85 2.18 5.11
C PHE A 35 9.03 1.37 3.82
N ILE A 36 7.94 0.96 3.16
CA ILE A 36 8.01 0.34 1.83
C ILE A 36 7.84 1.34 0.68
N VAL A 37 7.67 2.63 0.98
CA VAL A 37 7.50 3.67 -0.03
C VAL A 37 8.85 4.36 -0.26
N PRO A 38 9.35 4.44 -1.50
CA PRO A 38 10.56 5.19 -1.82
C PRO A 38 10.48 6.62 -1.28
N GLU A 39 11.57 7.12 -0.70
CA GLU A 39 11.57 8.38 0.05
C GLU A 39 11.04 9.58 -0.76
N HIS A 40 11.44 9.69 -2.02
CA HIS A 40 10.99 10.73 -2.94
C HIS A 40 9.50 10.65 -3.33
N LEU A 41 8.82 9.53 -3.03
CA LEU A 41 7.40 9.32 -3.30
C LEU A 41 6.53 9.42 -2.05
N ARG A 42 7.11 9.52 -0.85
CA ARG A 42 6.35 9.50 0.41
C ARG A 42 5.33 10.64 0.50
N GLU A 43 5.70 11.83 0.05
CA GLU A 43 4.79 12.99 0.05
C GLU A 43 3.57 12.73 -0.85
N ALA A 44 3.81 12.31 -2.10
CA ALA A 44 2.75 11.99 -3.05
C ALA A 44 1.86 10.82 -2.58
N HIS A 45 2.49 9.79 -2.00
CA HIS A 45 1.79 8.66 -1.39
C HIS A 45 0.83 9.13 -0.28
N TRP A 46 1.32 9.90 0.69
CA TRP A 46 0.49 10.37 1.80
C TRP A 46 -0.61 11.32 1.36
N ALA A 47 -0.35 12.20 0.39
CA ALA A 47 -1.38 13.06 -0.20
C ALA A 47 -2.50 12.23 -0.85
N GLY A 48 -2.14 11.18 -1.60
CA GLY A 48 -3.09 10.26 -2.19
C GLY A 48 -3.87 9.43 -1.15
N PHE A 49 -3.17 8.96 -0.11
CA PHE A 49 -3.75 8.19 0.98
C PHE A 49 -4.75 9.01 1.79
N HIS A 50 -4.39 10.22 2.24
CA HIS A 50 -5.29 11.08 3.02
C HIS A 50 -6.53 11.46 2.21
N ARG A 51 -6.38 11.82 0.93
CA ARG A 51 -7.53 12.06 0.04
C ARG A 51 -8.46 10.85 -0.02
N ALA A 52 -7.90 9.64 -0.08
CA ALA A 52 -8.70 8.41 -0.13
C ALA A 52 -9.41 8.10 1.21
N MET A 53 -8.87 8.55 2.34
CA MET A 53 -9.52 8.43 3.65
C MET A 53 -10.62 9.49 3.84
N ASP A 54 -10.40 10.72 3.37
CA ASP A 54 -11.35 11.84 3.47
C ASP A 54 -12.54 11.68 2.51
N GLU A 55 -12.25 11.22 1.29
CA GLU A 55 -13.23 10.95 0.24
C GLU A 55 -13.12 9.48 -0.19
N PRO A 56 -13.76 8.55 0.55
CA PRO A 56 -13.72 7.12 0.25
C PRO A 56 -14.61 6.80 -0.96
N VAL A 57 -14.21 7.31 -2.13
CA VAL A 57 -14.67 6.83 -3.41
C VAL A 57 -13.99 5.50 -3.66
N ILE A 58 -14.72 4.49 -4.14
CA ILE A 58 -14.14 3.22 -4.57
C ILE A 58 -13.12 3.52 -5.67
N LYS A 59 -11.84 3.58 -5.30
CA LYS A 59 -10.73 3.55 -6.23
C LYS A 59 -10.32 2.10 -6.38
N ASP A 60 -10.75 1.44 -7.45
CA ASP A 60 -10.02 0.30 -7.97
C ASP A 60 -8.76 0.83 -8.67
N LEU A 61 -7.78 1.27 -7.88
CA LEU A 61 -6.49 1.71 -8.39
C LEU A 61 -5.61 0.48 -8.55
N ALA A 62 -5.57 -0.05 -9.77
CA ALA A 62 -4.62 -1.05 -10.22
C ALA A 62 -3.42 -0.35 -10.88
N ALA A 63 -2.23 -0.53 -10.33
CA ALA A 63 -1.02 0.11 -10.80
C ALA A 63 0.24 -0.69 -10.45
N ASP A 64 1.31 -0.48 -11.19
CA ASP A 64 2.64 -1.01 -10.88
C ASP A 64 3.31 -0.05 -9.88
N LEU A 65 3.22 -0.43 -8.61
CA LEU A 65 3.64 0.41 -7.49
C LEU A 65 5.14 0.17 -7.21
N PRO A 66 5.97 1.22 -7.16
CA PRO A 66 7.35 1.09 -6.73
C PRO A 66 7.39 0.84 -5.22
N VAL A 67 8.02 -0.28 -4.84
CA VAL A 67 8.17 -0.71 -3.45
C VAL A 67 9.64 -0.73 -3.09
N LEU A 68 10.00 -0.05 -2.00
CA LEU A 68 11.31 -0.16 -1.36
C LEU A 68 11.36 -1.46 -0.54
N CYS A 69 12.07 -2.46 -1.05
CA CYS A 69 12.26 -3.75 -0.38
C CYS A 69 13.29 -3.64 0.76
N ALA A 70 13.31 -4.64 1.66
CA ALA A 70 14.19 -4.68 2.83
C ALA A 70 15.69 -4.75 2.48
N ASP A 71 16.02 -5.23 1.28
CA ASP A 71 17.38 -5.23 0.74
C ASP A 71 17.82 -3.86 0.17
N GLY A 72 16.94 -2.84 0.24
CA GLY A 72 17.19 -1.49 -0.24
C GLY A 72 16.89 -1.28 -1.72
N ALA A 73 16.54 -2.33 -2.48
CA ALA A 73 16.16 -2.20 -3.88
C ALA A 73 14.72 -1.68 -4.02
N ILE A 74 14.50 -0.83 -5.02
CA ILE A 74 13.14 -0.43 -5.42
C ILE A 74 12.69 -1.33 -6.56
N ARG A 75 11.56 -2.01 -6.38
CA ARG A 75 10.97 -2.92 -7.38
C ARG A 75 9.52 -2.55 -7.66
N PRO A 76 9.07 -2.51 -8.92
CA PRO A 76 7.67 -2.34 -9.23
C PRO A 76 6.91 -3.66 -9.01
N PHE A 77 5.76 -3.58 -8.34
CA PHE A 77 4.84 -4.70 -8.19
C PHE A 77 3.43 -4.31 -8.64
N PRO A 78 2.75 -5.16 -9.43
CA PRO A 78 1.33 -4.97 -9.71
C PRO A 78 0.55 -4.97 -8.41
N GLY A 79 -0.12 -3.87 -8.11
CA GLY A 79 -0.86 -3.66 -6.88
C GLY A 79 -2.25 -3.13 -7.16
N ARG A 80 -3.21 -3.57 -6.35
CA ARG A 80 -4.56 -3.01 -6.26
C ARG A 80 -4.76 -2.42 -4.87
N LEU A 81 -5.12 -1.14 -4.82
CA LEU A 81 -5.44 -0.42 -3.60
C LEU A 81 -6.95 -0.32 -3.43
N LEU A 82 -7.45 -0.54 -2.23
CA LEU A 82 -8.87 -0.51 -1.88
C LEU A 82 -9.02 0.26 -0.57
N VAL A 83 -9.99 1.17 -0.48
CA VAL A 83 -10.39 1.78 0.79
C VAL A 83 -11.41 0.86 1.46
N LEU A 84 -11.19 0.57 2.74
CA LEU A 84 -12.17 -0.10 3.59
C LEU A 84 -13.07 0.95 4.20
N SER A 85 -14.38 0.80 4.08
CA SER A 85 -15.37 1.69 4.69
C SER A 85 -16.42 0.91 5.47
N ASP A 86 -17.02 1.55 6.47
CA ASP A 86 -18.19 1.01 7.19
C ASP A 86 -19.48 1.14 6.36
N GLY A 87 -20.61 0.68 6.93
CA GLY A 87 -21.92 0.75 6.27
C GLY A 87 -22.48 2.16 6.07
N LEU A 88 -21.84 3.19 6.66
CA LEU A 88 -22.20 4.60 6.51
C LEU A 88 -21.29 5.33 5.52
N GLY A 89 -20.28 4.63 4.97
CA GLY A 89 -19.30 5.20 4.05
C GLY A 89 -18.12 5.87 4.75
N THR A 90 -17.94 5.70 6.05
CA THR A 90 -16.78 6.22 6.79
C THR A 90 -15.57 5.32 6.52
N ALA A 91 -14.42 5.90 6.15
CA ALA A 91 -13.19 5.14 5.98
C ALA A 91 -12.72 4.50 7.30
N LEU A 92 -12.39 3.22 7.23
CA LEU A 92 -11.78 2.42 8.31
C LEU A 92 -10.28 2.17 8.06
N GLY A 93 -9.84 2.33 6.81
CA GLY A 93 -8.45 2.11 6.42
C GLY A 93 -8.30 1.71 4.97
N ALA A 94 -7.21 1.03 4.63
CA ALA A 94 -6.95 0.56 3.27
C ALA A 94 -6.40 -0.86 3.23
N ILE A 95 -6.75 -1.58 2.16
CA ILE A 95 -6.14 -2.85 1.77
C ILE A 95 -5.36 -2.64 0.48
N ALA A 96 -4.14 -3.19 0.44
CA ALA A 96 -3.34 -3.31 -0.76
C ALA A 96 -3.06 -4.79 -1.07
N ILE A 97 -3.39 -5.22 -2.29
CA ILE A 97 -3.13 -6.58 -2.77
C ILE A 97 -2.10 -6.50 -3.89
N TYR A 98 -1.03 -7.28 -3.78
CA TYR A 98 0.07 -7.29 -4.74
C TYR A 98 0.21 -8.68 -5.38
N ALA A 99 0.62 -8.70 -6.64
CA ALA A 99 1.03 -9.91 -7.34
C ALA A 99 2.57 -9.97 -7.44
N SER A 100 3.13 -11.18 -7.48
CA SER A 100 4.57 -11.43 -7.64
C SER A 100 5.05 -11.26 -9.07
N GLU A 101 4.16 -11.44 -10.04
CA GLU A 101 4.47 -11.42 -11.46
C GLU A 101 3.41 -10.61 -12.22
N GLY A 102 3.78 -10.20 -13.43
CA GLY A 102 2.93 -9.43 -14.33
C GLY A 102 3.16 -7.93 -14.23
N THR A 103 2.28 -7.20 -14.91
CA THR A 103 2.24 -5.73 -14.96
C THR A 103 0.79 -5.32 -15.19
N THR A 104 0.38 -4.23 -14.55
CA THR A 104 -0.88 -3.54 -14.86
C THR A 104 -0.77 -2.63 -16.08
N GLY A 105 0.46 -2.30 -16.50
CA GLY A 105 0.76 -1.30 -17.53
C GLY A 105 0.55 0.14 -17.07
N VAL A 106 0.18 0.38 -15.82
CA VAL A 106 -0.08 1.71 -15.26
C VAL A 106 1.02 2.06 -14.26
N HIS A 107 1.76 3.14 -14.54
CA HIS A 107 2.84 3.63 -13.67
C HIS A 107 2.44 4.97 -13.06
N PRO A 108 1.99 5.02 -11.80
CA PRO A 108 1.31 6.19 -11.22
C PRO A 108 2.26 7.34 -10.89
N PHE A 109 3.57 7.13 -11.02
CA PHE A 109 4.63 8.10 -10.78
C PHE A 109 5.59 8.23 -11.98
N GLY A 110 5.19 7.71 -13.15
CA GLY A 110 5.94 7.74 -14.41
C GLY A 110 5.29 8.60 -15.47
#